data_AF-A0A535NJK9-F1
#
_entry.id   AF-A0A535NJK9-F1
#
_cell.length_a   1.000
_cell.length_b   1.000
_cell.length_c   1.000
_cell.angle_alpha   90.00
_cell.angle_beta   90.00
_cell.angle_gamma   90.00
#
_symmetry.space_group_name_H-M   'P 1'
#
loop_
_entity.id
_entity.type
_entity.pdbx_description
1 polymer ?
#
loop_
_entity_poly.entity_id
_entity_poly.type
_entity_poly.pdbx_seq_one_letter_code
_entity_poly.pdbx_strand_id
1 'polypeptide(L)'
;MAGHHVDRAALKRDVEHLRARYYGRPVGEIAIRPVVNDVLGVVRRHRLHLPPGYALLLKTVLMHESLVTRLNPGFEFTTVLVPYARRMMVRHFSPLGWGRSVGQAGLDLARLGVELPQQLRRLLSSLQRGDLELAIRPIGLEPMLRRLERTANRLVLGIIAAAFVVALAVLLSAYHVRGDPQMGIILIVGFVLASVLGIYVAWSILRSGRS
;
A
#
# COMPACT_ATOMS: atom_id res chain seq x y z
N MET A 1 -14.19 1.16 -13.97
CA MET A 1 -13.10 0.15 -13.91
C MET A 1 -13.39 -0.79 -12.75
N ALA A 2 -13.96 -1.97 -13.01
CA ALA A 2 -14.36 -2.93 -11.98
C ALA A 2 -13.38 -4.11 -11.95
N GLY A 3 -12.68 -4.29 -10.83
CA GLY A 3 -11.66 -5.32 -10.63
C GLY A 3 -12.25 -6.73 -10.63
N HIS A 4 -12.19 -7.41 -11.77
CA HIS A 4 -12.40 -8.86 -11.83
C HIS A 4 -11.19 -9.56 -11.21
N HIS A 5 -11.34 -9.97 -9.96
CA HIS A 5 -10.39 -10.88 -9.32
C HIS A 5 -10.52 -12.23 -10.03
N VAL A 6 -9.58 -12.55 -10.91
CA VAL A 6 -9.39 -13.94 -11.36
C VAL A 6 -9.21 -14.77 -10.09
N ASP A 7 -10.12 -15.71 -9.84
CA ASP A 7 -10.04 -16.61 -8.69
C ASP A 7 -8.81 -17.50 -8.87
N ARG A 8 -7.68 -17.04 -8.30
CA ARG A 8 -6.39 -17.71 -8.38
C ARG A 8 -6.45 -19.12 -7.80
N ALA A 9 -7.32 -19.36 -6.82
CA ALA A 9 -7.49 -20.68 -6.22
C ALA A 9 -8.25 -21.63 -7.16
N ALA A 10 -9.28 -21.14 -7.86
CA ALA A 10 -9.96 -21.91 -8.91
C ALA A 10 -9.04 -22.17 -10.11
N LEU A 11 -8.28 -21.17 -10.57
CA LEU A 11 -7.32 -21.34 -11.68
C LEU A 11 -6.23 -22.35 -11.31
N LYS A 12 -5.68 -22.28 -10.09
CA LYS A 12 -4.66 -23.23 -9.62
C LYS A 12 -5.18 -24.67 -9.61
N ARG A 13 -6.44 -24.88 -9.19
CA ARG A 13 -7.07 -26.21 -9.22
C ARG A 13 -7.25 -26.73 -10.64
N ASP A 14 -7.73 -25.89 -11.57
CA ASP A 14 -7.93 -26.31 -12.96
C ASP A 14 -6.60 -26.60 -13.67
N VAL A 15 -5.55 -25.82 -13.40
CA VAL A 15 -4.19 -26.07 -13.91
C VAL A 15 -3.62 -27.36 -13.31
N GLU A 16 -3.83 -27.61 -12.02
CA GLU A 16 -3.40 -28.85 -11.37
C GLU A 16 -4.12 -30.07 -11.96
N HIS A 17 -5.41 -29.94 -12.27
CA HIS A 17 -6.19 -30.97 -12.95
C HIS A 17 -5.66 -31.25 -14.36
N LEU A 18 -5.32 -30.20 -15.11
CA LEU A 18 -4.70 -30.32 -16.43
C LEU A 18 -3.32 -30.99 -16.34
N ARG A 19 -2.53 -30.62 -15.33
CA ARG A 19 -1.23 -31.25 -15.06
C ARG A 19 -1.41 -32.74 -14.74
N ALA A 20 -2.27 -33.10 -13.81
CA ALA A 20 -2.51 -34.50 -13.44
C ALA A 20 -3.00 -35.36 -14.62
N ARG A 21 -3.77 -34.77 -15.55
CA ARG A 21 -4.32 -35.48 -16.72
C ARG A 21 -3.27 -35.83 -17.78
N TYR A 22 -2.28 -34.96 -17.99
CA TYR A 22 -1.34 -35.06 -19.11
C TYR A 22 0.13 -35.26 -18.71
N TYR A 23 0.50 -34.98 -17.47
CA TYR A 23 1.85 -35.15 -16.98
C TYR A 23 2.14 -36.62 -16.65
N GLY A 24 3.31 -37.13 -17.06
CA GLY A 24 3.72 -38.52 -16.82
C GLY A 24 3.21 -39.54 -17.85
N ARG A 25 2.39 -39.14 -18.82
CA ARG A 25 2.02 -39.98 -19.96
C ARG A 25 3.03 -39.83 -21.10
N PRO A 26 3.38 -40.90 -21.82
CA PRO A 26 4.24 -40.79 -23.00
C PRO A 26 3.55 -39.91 -24.05
N VAL A 27 4.32 -38.99 -24.64
CA VAL A 27 3.83 -37.98 -25.59
C VAL A 27 3.08 -38.60 -26.79
N GLY A 28 3.40 -39.86 -27.14
CA GLY A 28 2.74 -40.60 -28.22
C GLY A 28 1.30 -41.01 -27.92
N GLU A 29 0.91 -41.10 -26.64
CA GLU A 29 -0.45 -41.50 -26.22
C GLU A 29 -1.37 -40.30 -25.97
N ILE A 30 -0.86 -39.07 -26.10
CA ILE A 30 -1.61 -37.85 -25.81
C ILE A 30 -2.20 -37.29 -27.10
N ALA A 31 -3.51 -37.43 -27.27
CA ALA A 31 -4.22 -36.76 -28.38
C ALA A 31 -4.19 -35.22 -28.20
N ILE A 32 -3.76 -34.51 -29.25
CA ILE A 32 -3.64 -33.05 -29.23
C ILE A 32 -4.98 -32.32 -29.12
N ARG A 33 -6.02 -32.81 -29.82
CA ARG A 33 -7.36 -32.20 -29.79
C ARG A 33 -7.91 -32.01 -28.37
N PRO A 34 -7.98 -33.05 -27.51
CA PRO A 34 -8.40 -32.90 -26.12
C PRO A 34 -7.57 -31.88 -25.35
N VAL A 35 -6.24 -31.91 -25.49
CA VAL A 35 -5.33 -30.98 -24.78
C VAL A 35 -5.63 -29.54 -25.13
N VAL A 36 -5.77 -29.24 -26.43
CA VAL A 36 -6.04 -27.89 -26.91
C VAL A 36 -7.42 -27.41 -26.44
N ASN A 37 -8.42 -28.27 -26.50
CA ASN A 37 -9.77 -27.94 -26.04
C ASN A 37 -9.82 -27.68 -24.52
N ASP A 38 -9.13 -28.50 -23.72
CA ASP A 38 -9.06 -28.32 -22.28
C ASP A 38 -8.34 -27.01 -21.91
N VAL A 39 -7.20 -26.71 -22.55
CA VAL A 39 -6.47 -25.43 -22.36
C VAL A 39 -7.35 -24.24 -22.72
N LEU A 40 -8.00 -24.27 -23.89
CA LEU A 40 -8.94 -23.23 -24.31
C LEU A 40 -10.15 -23.11 -23.38
N GLY A 41 -10.60 -24.21 -22.79
CA GLY A 41 -11.66 -24.26 -21.80
C GLY A 41 -11.26 -23.49 -20.54
N VAL A 42 -10.07 -23.75 -19.99
CA VAL A 42 -9.53 -23.05 -18.81
C VAL A 42 -9.34 -21.56 -19.10
N VAL A 43 -8.74 -21.22 -20.25
CA VAL A 43 -8.52 -19.82 -20.66
C VAL A 43 -9.84 -19.05 -20.73
N ARG A 44 -10.89 -19.64 -21.32
CA ARG A 44 -12.22 -19.03 -21.43
C ARG A 44 -12.92 -18.94 -20.08
N ARG A 45 -12.87 -20.00 -19.27
CA ARG A 45 -13.50 -20.07 -17.94
C ARG A 45 -12.97 -19.01 -16.98
N HIS A 46 -11.67 -18.75 -17.02
CA HIS A 46 -11.00 -17.78 -16.15
C HIS A 46 -10.84 -16.39 -16.79
N ARG A 47 -11.44 -16.16 -17.97
CA ARG A 47 -11.31 -14.93 -18.77
C ARG A 47 -9.86 -14.45 -18.90
N LEU A 48 -8.94 -15.38 -19.09
CA LEU A 48 -7.53 -15.05 -19.29
C LEU A 48 -7.35 -14.42 -20.66
N HIS A 49 -6.62 -13.30 -20.72
CA HIS A 49 -6.23 -12.69 -21.99
C HIS A 49 -5.14 -13.55 -22.63
N LEU A 50 -5.49 -14.26 -23.71
CA LEU A 50 -4.52 -14.98 -24.50
C LEU A 50 -3.80 -13.97 -25.43
N PRO A 51 -2.48 -13.81 -25.35
CA PRO A 51 -1.78 -12.88 -26.23
C PRO A 51 -2.00 -13.26 -27.71
N PRO A 52 -2.14 -12.27 -28.61
CA PRO A 52 -2.59 -12.49 -29.98
C PRO A 52 -1.69 -13.45 -30.77
N GLY A 53 -0.38 -13.48 -30.48
CA GLY A 53 0.54 -14.44 -31.08
C GLY A 53 0.19 -15.90 -30.79
N TYR A 54 -0.21 -16.23 -29.56
CA TYR A 54 -0.58 -17.60 -29.19
C TYR A 54 -1.94 -18.00 -29.76
N ALA A 55 -2.89 -17.07 -29.81
CA ALA A 55 -4.20 -17.31 -30.42
C ALA A 55 -4.07 -17.61 -31.92
N LEU A 56 -3.21 -16.87 -32.63
CA LEU A 56 -2.95 -17.10 -34.05
C LEU A 56 -2.29 -18.46 -34.28
N LEU A 57 -1.27 -18.82 -33.51
CA LEU A 57 -0.63 -20.14 -33.59
C LEU A 57 -1.63 -21.28 -33.39
N LEU A 58 -2.48 -21.15 -32.38
CA LEU A 58 -3.49 -22.15 -32.07
C LEU A 58 -4.50 -22.30 -33.21
N LYS A 59 -4.96 -21.18 -33.77
CA LYS A 59 -5.84 -21.17 -34.94
C LYS A 59 -5.18 -21.85 -36.14
N THR A 60 -3.90 -21.58 -36.39
CA THR A 60 -3.15 -22.21 -37.49
C THR A 60 -3.04 -23.72 -37.30
N VAL A 61 -2.73 -24.20 -36.08
CA VAL A 61 -2.66 -25.64 -35.78
C VAL A 61 -4.02 -26.31 -35.99
N LEU A 62 -5.10 -25.72 -35.46
CA LEU A 62 -6.47 -26.24 -35.65
C LEU A 62 -6.87 -26.30 -37.12
N MET A 63 -6.52 -25.27 -37.89
CA MET A 63 -6.86 -25.17 -39.31
C MET A 63 -6.08 -26.21 -40.13
N HIS A 64 -4.79 -26.40 -39.83
CA HIS A 64 -3.97 -27.44 -40.45
C HIS A 64 -4.46 -28.83 -40.10
N GLU A 65 -4.80 -29.09 -38.84
CA GLU A 65 -5.35 -30.38 -38.43
C GLU A 65 -6.66 -30.68 -39.19
N SER A 66 -7.56 -29.70 -39.27
CA SER A 66 -8.84 -29.85 -39.99
C SER A 66 -8.65 -30.11 -41.48
N LEU A 67 -7.64 -29.50 -42.10
CA LEU A 67 -7.31 -29.69 -43.51
C LEU A 67 -6.69 -31.07 -43.78
N VAL A 68 -5.76 -31.49 -42.92
CA VAL A 68 -5.04 -32.77 -43.06
C VAL A 68 -5.96 -33.95 -42.77
N THR A 69 -6.85 -33.87 -41.76
CA THR A 69 -7.83 -34.93 -41.48
C THR A 69 -8.84 -35.12 -42.63
N ARG A 70 -9.16 -34.05 -43.38
CA ARG A 70 -10.02 -34.16 -44.58
C ARG A 70 -9.32 -34.84 -45.76
N LEU A 71 -8.00 -34.66 -45.88
CA LEU A 71 -7.20 -35.20 -46.97
C LEU A 71 -6.76 -36.64 -46.70
N ASN A 72 -6.48 -36.98 -45.44
CA ASN A 72 -6.14 -38.33 -44.99
C ASN A 72 -6.82 -38.61 -43.63
N PRO A 73 -7.94 -39.37 -43.61
CA PRO A 73 -8.68 -39.68 -42.38
C PRO A 73 -7.89 -40.50 -41.35
N GLY A 74 -6.82 -41.20 -41.78
CA GLY A 74 -5.95 -42.01 -40.91
C GLY A 74 -4.73 -41.26 -40.36
N PHE A 75 -4.62 -39.95 -40.59
CA PHE A 75 -3.46 -39.17 -40.14
C PHE A 75 -3.53 -38.83 -38.65
N GLU A 76 -2.60 -39.37 -37.87
CA GLU A 76 -2.45 -39.04 -36.45
C GLU A 76 -1.46 -37.89 -36.23
N PHE A 77 -1.98 -36.70 -35.93
CA PHE A 77 -1.19 -35.48 -35.69
C PHE A 77 -0.16 -35.65 -34.55
N THR A 78 -0.44 -36.57 -33.61
CA THR A 78 0.42 -36.94 -32.48
C THR A 78 1.77 -37.47 -32.94
N THR A 79 1.80 -38.35 -33.93
CA THR A 79 3.03 -39.00 -34.42
C THR A 79 4.03 -38.00 -34.98
N VAL A 80 3.54 -36.93 -35.61
CA VAL A 80 4.37 -35.85 -36.18
C VAL A 80 4.86 -34.89 -35.10
N LEU A 81 4.05 -34.62 -34.07
CA LEU A 81 4.41 -33.69 -33.00
C LEU A 81 5.37 -34.27 -31.95
N VAL A 82 5.30 -35.57 -31.67
CA VAL A 82 6.18 -36.28 -30.73
C VAL A 82 7.67 -35.92 -30.89
N PRO A 83 8.29 -35.98 -32.09
CA PRO A 83 9.71 -35.66 -32.24
C PRO A 83 10.03 -34.17 -32.05
N TYR A 84 9.07 -33.26 -32.26
CA TYR A 84 9.25 -31.83 -31.97
C TYR A 84 9.14 -31.55 -30.47
N ALA A 85 8.14 -32.13 -29.81
CA ALA A 85 7.96 -32.05 -28.37
C ALA A 85 9.19 -32.61 -27.64
N ARG A 86 9.72 -33.77 -28.07
CA ARG A 86 10.95 -34.35 -27.52
C ARG A 86 12.15 -33.42 -27.68
N ARG A 87 12.36 -32.83 -28.87
CA ARG A 87 13.43 -31.84 -29.10
C ARG A 87 13.29 -30.61 -28.22
N MET A 88 12.07 -30.13 -28.01
CA MET A 88 11.79 -28.99 -27.15
C MET A 88 12.01 -29.32 -25.67
N MET A 89 11.56 -30.48 -25.20
CA MET A 89 11.83 -30.96 -23.84
C MET A 89 13.31 -31.10 -23.58
N VAL A 90 14.07 -31.71 -24.50
CA VAL A 90 15.53 -31.80 -24.39
C VAL A 90 16.17 -30.42 -24.35
N ARG A 91 15.69 -29.45 -25.13
CA ARG A 91 16.24 -28.07 -25.12
C ARG A 91 15.92 -27.32 -23.84
N HIS A 92 14.76 -27.55 -23.22
CA HIS A 92 14.32 -26.86 -22.01
C HIS A 92 14.84 -27.52 -20.73
N PHE A 93 14.98 -28.86 -20.72
CA PHE A 93 15.56 -29.64 -19.63
C PHE A 93 17.06 -29.89 -19.79
N SER A 94 17.69 -29.37 -20.85
CA SER A 94 19.14 -29.48 -21.02
C SER A 94 19.87 -28.70 -19.91
N PRO A 95 20.84 -29.32 -19.22
CA PRO A 95 21.65 -28.67 -18.19
C PRO A 95 22.47 -27.46 -18.71
N LEU A 96 22.65 -27.32 -20.02
CA LEU A 96 23.27 -26.14 -20.62
C LEU A 96 22.39 -24.87 -20.49
N GLY A 97 21.07 -25.02 -20.37
CA GLY A 97 20.16 -23.89 -20.11
C GLY A 97 20.27 -23.35 -18.68
N TRP A 98 20.55 -24.24 -17.71
CA TRP A 98 20.79 -23.86 -16.32
C TRP A 98 22.09 -23.08 -16.15
N GLY A 99 23.15 -23.41 -16.88
CA GLY A 99 24.41 -22.68 -16.81
C GLY A 99 24.29 -21.18 -17.14
N ARG A 100 23.43 -20.81 -18.10
CA ARG A 100 23.15 -19.40 -18.42
C ARG A 100 22.33 -18.70 -17.34
N SER A 101 21.33 -19.39 -16.78
CA SER A 101 20.50 -18.85 -15.71
C SER A 101 21.26 -18.67 -14.40
N VAL A 102 22.18 -19.60 -14.07
CA VAL A 102 23.09 -19.51 -12.93
C VAL A 102 24.16 -18.44 -13.17
N GLY A 103 24.68 -18.30 -14.38
CA GLY A 103 25.60 -17.22 -14.75
C GLY A 103 24.97 -15.83 -14.64
N GLN A 104 23.71 -15.68 -15.06
CA GLN A 104 22.94 -14.44 -14.88
C GLN A 104 22.65 -14.15 -13.40
N ALA A 105 22.23 -15.16 -12.63
CA ALA A 105 22.04 -15.00 -11.19
C ALA A 105 23.35 -14.60 -10.46
N GLY A 106 24.50 -15.16 -10.88
CA GLY A 106 25.81 -14.79 -10.37
C GLY A 106 26.23 -13.35 -10.74
N LEU A 107 25.94 -12.91 -11.97
CA LEU A 107 26.17 -11.54 -12.40
C LEU A 107 25.28 -10.53 -11.65
N ASP A 108 24.02 -10.89 -11.40
CA ASP A 108 23.10 -10.05 -10.63
C ASP A 108 23.54 -9.95 -9.15
N LEU A 109 24.03 -11.04 -8.56
CA LEU A 109 24.62 -11.03 -7.22
C LEU A 109 25.91 -10.19 -7.16
N ALA A 110 26.76 -10.26 -8.18
CA ALA A 110 27.97 -9.44 -8.27
C ALA A 110 27.65 -7.94 -8.41
N ARG A 111 26.63 -7.60 -9.21
CA ARG A 111 26.13 -6.22 -9.34
C ARG A 111 25.56 -5.69 -8.03
N LEU A 112 24.75 -6.51 -7.34
CA LEU A 112 24.23 -6.18 -6.02
C LEU A 112 25.36 -5.93 -5.02
N GLY A 113 26.40 -6.77 -5.00
CA GLY A 113 27.57 -6.59 -4.13
C GLY A 113 28.37 -5.30 -4.41
N VAL A 114 28.41 -4.85 -5.65
CA VAL A 114 29.13 -3.61 -6.06
C VAL A 114 28.28 -2.36 -5.80
N GLU A 115 26.96 -2.44 -5.95
CA GLU A 115 26.03 -1.32 -5.79
C GLU A 115 25.66 -1.05 -4.32
N LEU A 116 25.58 -2.09 -3.48
CA LEU A 116 25.31 -1.97 -2.04
C LEU A 116 26.21 -0.96 -1.31
N PRO A 117 27.55 -1.03 -1.42
CA PRO A 117 28.42 -0.08 -0.73
C PRO A 117 28.24 1.35 -1.24
N GLN A 118 27.89 1.55 -2.51
CA GLN A 118 27.60 2.88 -3.06
C GLN A 118 26.29 3.45 -2.50
N GLN A 119 25.24 2.63 -2.40
CA GLN A 119 23.97 3.03 -1.80
C GLN A 119 24.14 3.34 -0.31
N LEU A 120 24.90 2.53 0.43
CA LEU A 120 25.23 2.79 1.84
C LEU A 120 26.02 4.10 2.01
N ARG A 121 27.03 4.35 1.16
CA ARG A 121 27.78 5.62 1.20
C ARG A 121 26.89 6.81 0.92
N ARG A 122 25.95 6.71 -0.03
CA ARG A 122 24.98 7.77 -0.32
C ARG A 122 24.10 8.04 0.91
N LEU A 123 23.54 6.99 1.52
CA LEU A 123 22.73 7.11 2.75
C LEU A 123 23.50 7.74 3.91
N LEU A 124 24.73 7.28 4.17
CA LEU A 124 25.62 7.84 5.20
C LEU A 124 25.98 9.30 4.92
N SER A 125 26.23 9.65 3.65
CA SER A 125 26.53 11.03 3.27
C SER A 125 25.31 11.96 3.37
N SER A 126 24.10 11.44 3.17
CA SER A 126 22.85 12.19 3.38
C SER A 126 22.52 12.35 4.87
N LEU A 127 22.85 11.34 5.70
CA LEU A 127 22.79 11.43 7.16
C LEU A 127 23.74 12.50 7.70
N GLN A 128 25.00 12.51 7.24
CA GLN A 128 26.00 13.47 7.71
C GLN A 128 25.70 14.91 7.29
N ARG A 129 25.09 15.11 6.11
CA ARG A 129 24.74 16.43 5.60
C ARG A 129 23.45 17.00 6.21
N GLY A 130 22.70 16.21 6.97
CA GLY A 130 21.38 16.63 7.46
C GLY A 130 20.32 16.76 6.36
N ASP A 131 20.66 16.48 5.10
CA ASP A 131 19.78 16.48 3.93
C ASP A 131 18.83 15.28 3.88
N LEU A 132 18.81 14.46 4.94
CA LEU A 132 17.64 13.66 5.22
C LEU A 132 16.53 14.60 5.67
N GLU A 133 15.89 15.25 4.69
CA GLU A 133 14.46 15.48 4.73
C GLU A 133 13.81 14.10 4.86
N LEU A 134 13.86 13.55 6.07
CA LEU A 134 12.95 12.54 6.51
C LEU A 134 11.57 13.17 6.31
N ALA A 135 10.96 12.87 5.17
CA ALA A 135 9.54 12.94 4.94
C ALA A 135 8.80 11.94 5.87
N ILE A 136 9.29 11.76 7.09
CA ILE A 136 8.48 11.51 8.26
C ILE A 136 7.62 12.77 8.37
N ARG A 137 6.49 12.79 7.65
CA ARG A 137 5.31 13.48 8.15
C ARG A 137 5.21 13.05 9.61
N PRO A 138 5.36 13.94 10.61
CA PRO A 138 5.24 13.53 12.01
C PRO A 138 3.78 13.15 12.25
N ILE A 139 3.40 11.93 11.91
CA ILE A 139 2.10 11.36 12.19
C ILE A 139 2.08 11.14 13.71
N GLY A 140 1.79 12.19 14.47
CA GLY A 140 1.60 12.07 15.92
C GLY A 140 1.92 13.31 16.75
N LEU A 141 2.89 14.14 16.37
CA LEU A 141 3.29 15.26 17.25
C LEU A 141 2.36 16.47 17.13
N GLU A 142 2.02 16.90 15.92
CA GLU A 142 1.10 18.03 15.71
C GLU A 142 -0.30 17.84 16.34
N PRO A 143 -0.95 16.65 16.26
CA PRO A 143 -2.21 16.45 16.97
C PRO A 143 -2.03 16.39 18.50
N MET A 144 -0.87 15.96 19.02
CA MET A 144 -0.58 15.98 20.45
C MET A 144 -0.34 17.40 20.98
N LEU A 145 0.46 18.20 20.27
CA LEU A 145 0.71 19.61 20.58
C LEU A 145 -0.62 20.39 20.61
N ARG A 146 -1.47 20.22 19.59
CA ARG A 146 -2.80 20.86 19.55
C ARG A 146 -3.73 20.42 20.68
N ARG A 147 -3.63 19.18 21.17
CA ARG A 147 -4.39 18.71 22.34
C ARG A 147 -3.85 19.31 23.63
N LEU A 148 -2.53 19.43 23.77
CA LEU A 148 -1.89 20.04 24.92
C LEU A 148 -2.24 21.53 25.03
N GLU A 149 -2.18 22.27 23.93
CA GLU A 149 -2.58 23.69 23.87
C GLU A 149 -4.04 23.91 24.28
N ARG A 150 -4.97 23.07 23.79
CA ARG A 150 -6.39 23.14 24.18
C ARG A 150 -6.59 22.88 25.68
N THR A 151 -5.85 21.93 26.23
CA THR A 151 -5.94 21.58 27.65
C THR A 151 -5.35 22.68 28.53
N ALA A 152 -4.21 23.25 28.14
CA ALA A 152 -3.60 24.40 28.80
C ALA A 152 -4.54 25.61 28.78
N ASN A 153 -5.17 25.91 27.64
CA ASN A 153 -6.11 27.04 27.55
C ASN A 153 -7.34 26.83 28.46
N ARG A 154 -7.87 25.61 28.55
CA ARG A 154 -8.98 25.29 29.47
C ARG A 154 -8.57 25.47 30.94
N LEU A 155 -7.33 25.14 31.31
CA LEU A 155 -6.81 25.38 32.66
C LEU A 155 -6.70 26.87 32.96
N VAL A 156 -6.18 27.67 32.03
CA VAL A 156 -6.10 29.13 32.19
C VAL A 156 -7.49 29.73 32.41
N LEU A 157 -8.50 29.31 31.64
CA LEU A 157 -9.88 29.76 31.85
C LEU A 157 -10.42 29.39 33.24
N GLY A 158 -10.12 28.19 33.73
CA GLY A 158 -10.50 27.76 35.07
C GLY A 158 -9.84 28.61 36.16
N ILE A 159 -8.54 28.94 36.01
CA ILE A 159 -7.80 29.79 36.95
C ILE A 159 -8.38 31.21 36.96
N ILE A 160 -8.69 31.78 35.79
CA ILE A 160 -9.30 33.10 35.67
C ILE A 160 -10.68 33.11 36.34
N ALA A 161 -11.52 32.11 36.09
CA ALA A 161 -12.82 31.98 36.74
C ALA A 161 -12.71 31.89 38.27
N ALA A 162 -11.76 31.09 38.79
CA ALA A 162 -11.50 30.99 40.22
C ALA A 162 -11.02 32.32 40.81
N ALA A 163 -10.12 33.03 40.12
CA ALA A 163 -9.66 34.36 40.53
C ALA A 163 -10.82 35.37 40.59
N PHE A 164 -11.75 35.33 39.63
CA PHE A 164 -12.97 36.15 39.65
C PHE A 164 -13.87 35.84 40.85
N VAL A 165 -14.09 34.56 41.16
CA VAL A 165 -14.90 34.14 42.30
C VAL A 165 -14.26 34.62 43.61
N VAL A 166 -12.95 34.47 43.77
CA VAL A 166 -12.23 34.93 44.96
C VAL A 166 -12.27 36.46 45.05
N ALA A 167 -12.04 37.16 43.95
CA ALA A 167 -12.10 38.62 43.92
C ALA A 167 -13.51 39.14 44.29
N LEU A 168 -14.57 38.49 43.80
CA LEU A 168 -15.95 38.82 44.16
C LEU A 168 -16.23 38.56 45.64
N ALA A 169 -15.77 37.42 46.19
CA ALA A 169 -15.92 37.10 47.60
C ALA A 169 -15.19 38.10 48.51
N VAL A 170 -13.95 38.49 48.15
CA VAL A 170 -13.17 39.51 48.87
C VAL A 170 -13.86 40.86 48.80
N LEU A 171 -14.41 41.25 47.65
CA LEU A 171 -15.12 42.51 47.48
C LEU A 171 -16.39 42.56 48.36
N LEU A 172 -17.19 41.49 48.37
CA LEU A 172 -18.39 41.40 49.19
C LEU A 172 -18.06 41.45 50.69
N SER A 173 -16.97 40.79 51.10
CA SER A 173 -16.47 40.83 52.48
C SER A 173 -15.96 42.22 52.88
N ALA A 174 -15.18 42.87 52.02
CA ALA A 174 -14.65 44.22 52.25
C ALA A 174 -15.76 45.28 52.33
N TYR A 175 -16.82 45.16 51.53
CA TYR A 175 -17.97 46.07 51.56
C TYR A 175 -18.78 45.93 52.86
N HIS A 176 -18.97 44.71 53.37
CA HIS A 176 -19.70 44.47 54.62
C HIS A 176 -18.99 45.03 55.86
N VAL A 177 -17.66 45.15 55.85
CA VAL A 177 -16.87 45.49 57.05
C VAL A 177 -16.79 46.99 57.33
N ARG A 178 -16.87 47.88 56.32
CA ARG A 178 -16.41 49.27 56.49
C ARG A 178 -17.45 50.38 56.46
N GLY A 179 -18.69 50.15 56.03
CA GLY A 179 -19.81 51.09 56.20
C GLY A 179 -19.66 52.51 55.63
N ASP A 180 -18.55 52.86 54.98
CA ASP A 180 -18.23 54.19 54.46
C ASP A 180 -18.47 54.27 52.94
N PRO A 181 -19.41 55.13 52.46
CA PRO A 181 -19.76 55.26 51.05
C PRO A 181 -18.60 55.65 50.12
N GLN A 182 -17.63 56.45 50.59
CA GLN A 182 -16.56 56.96 49.72
C GLN A 182 -15.50 55.90 49.40
N MET A 183 -15.19 55.03 50.37
CA MET A 183 -14.23 53.95 50.21
C MET A 183 -14.79 52.80 49.34
N GLY A 184 -16.12 52.61 49.35
CA GLY A 184 -16.82 51.66 48.49
C GLY A 184 -16.64 51.97 47.00
N ILE A 185 -16.69 53.24 46.61
CA ILE A 185 -16.51 53.66 45.21
C ILE A 185 -15.10 53.34 44.71
N ILE A 186 -14.07 53.59 45.52
CA ILE A 186 -12.67 53.29 45.17
C ILE A 186 -12.47 51.78 44.99
N LEU A 187 -13.04 50.97 45.88
CA LEU A 187 -13.00 49.50 45.79
C LEU A 187 -13.72 48.98 44.53
N ILE A 188 -14.89 49.53 44.21
CA ILE A 188 -15.65 49.15 43.01
C ILE A 188 -14.87 49.51 41.75
N VAL A 189 -14.29 50.72 41.67
CA VAL A 189 -13.51 51.16 40.51
C VAL A 189 -12.26 50.29 40.34
N GLY A 190 -11.54 50.00 41.43
CA GLY A 190 -10.38 49.09 41.39
C GLY A 190 -10.76 47.68 40.93
N PHE A 191 -11.90 47.17 41.39
CA PHE A 191 -12.41 45.87 40.98
C PHE A 191 -12.82 45.83 39.50
N VAL A 192 -13.52 46.85 39.01
CA VAL A 192 -13.91 46.96 37.60
C VAL A 192 -12.67 47.01 36.72
N LEU A 193 -11.66 47.80 37.10
CA LEU A 193 -10.43 47.92 36.34
C LEU A 193 -9.66 46.59 36.28
N ALA A 194 -9.51 45.91 37.42
CA ALA A 194 -8.88 44.59 37.50
C ALA A 194 -9.67 43.51 36.72
N SER A 195 -11.00 43.57 36.78
CA SER A 195 -11.89 42.66 36.07
C SER A 195 -11.79 42.84 34.56
N VAL A 196 -11.78 44.08 34.08
CA VAL A 196 -11.60 44.39 32.65
C VAL A 196 -10.23 43.91 32.17
N LEU A 197 -9.18 44.09 32.96
CA LEU A 197 -7.83 43.61 32.62
C LEU A 197 -7.79 42.07 32.56
N GLY A 198 -8.41 41.38 33.52
CA GLY A 198 -8.49 39.92 33.55
C GLY A 198 -9.28 39.33 32.37
N ILE A 199 -10.42 39.93 32.04
CA ILE A 199 -11.23 39.55 30.87
C ILE A 199 -10.46 39.82 29.57
N TYR A 200 -9.76 40.95 29.47
CA TYR A 200 -8.95 41.29 28.30
C TYR A 200 -7.84 40.25 28.05
N VAL A 201 -7.13 39.82 29.10
CA VAL A 201 -6.10 38.77 29.00
C VAL A 201 -6.71 37.43 28.61
N ALA A 202 -7.85 37.05 29.21
CA ALA A 202 -8.56 35.81 28.85
C ALA A 202 -8.93 35.81 27.36
N TRP A 203 -9.45 36.94 26.86
CA TRP A 203 -9.86 37.08 25.47
C TRP A 203 -8.68 37.06 24.50
N SER A 204 -7.55 37.67 24.87
CA SER A 204 -6.31 37.64 24.09
C SER A 204 -5.78 36.21 23.90
N ILE A 205 -5.77 35.41 24.98
CA ILE A 205 -5.32 34.01 24.93
C ILE A 205 -6.28 33.13 24.09
N LEU A 206 -7.59 33.38 24.19
CA LEU A 206 -8.57 32.69 23.36
C LEU A 206 -8.46 33.04 21.86
N ARG A 207 -8.05 34.27 21.53
CA ARG A 207 -7.93 34.73 20.15
C ARG A 207 -6.62 34.30 19.48
N SER A 208 -5.51 34.19 20.22
CA SER A 208 -4.21 33.80 19.63
C SER A 208 -4.14 32.32 19.23
N GLY A 209 -4.91 31.45 19.87
CA GLY A 209 -4.97 30.01 19.54
C GLY A 209 -5.70 29.66 18.23
N ARG A 210 -6.05 30.65 17.38
CA ARG A 210 -6.70 30.45 16.06
C ARG A 210 -5.83 30.88 14.88
N SER A 211 -4.57 31.29 15.09
CA SER A 211 -3.64 31.58 14.00
C SER A 211 -2.59 30.50 13.83
#